data_AF-A0A2G8KJY6-F1
#
_entry.id   AF-A0A2G8KJY6-F1
#
_cell.length_a   1.000
_cell.length_b   1.000
_cell.length_c   1.000
_cell.angle_alpha   90.00
_cell.angle_beta   90.00
_cell.angle_gamma   90.00
#
_symmetry.space_group_name_H-M   'P 1'
#
loop_
_entity.id
_entity.type
_entity.pdbx_description
1 polymer ?
#
loop_
_entity_poly.entity_id
_entity_poly.type
_entity_poly.pdbx_seq_one_letter_code
_entity_poly.pdbx_strand_id
1 'polypeptide(L)'
;MLEPAFVKIHAEIPDVLAKFAHPVNKKVFATWDKFLESFLSQGGVIEACPPSDSITALTVNMLIEPDGHTSMVSCGDQIHAGTPYACWGLSVPQSSVDPSQLTRACYKIADSCKHRGVMGYFAVDFVTFIDPTTREQELWAVDLNLWYDDSMAMTQLMLYVTDGTLDVDSCLFNIRPPKKEKKKNLRRVRYEDLDPEEPPVTTRYAVMSTRLMHTNLAVVHYSVFFQMCRAHGIGYDIKEKQGTLFTLIDSFKREVMGMLTIGDQLPGTLSSFARNLSIIHQEISAPNMQGHTNFKSVIEDIEGILGTTIQNMDETDEDASGEAGAISQDA
;
A
#
# COMPACT_ATOMS: atom_id res chain seq x y z
N MET A 1 -27.20 34.06 -21.38
CA MET A 1 -26.20 34.05 -22.48
C MET A 1 -24.97 33.37 -21.92
N LEU A 2 -24.50 32.29 -22.54
CA LEU A 2 -23.22 31.67 -22.15
C LEU A 2 -22.11 32.69 -22.35
N GLU A 3 -21.19 32.75 -21.40
CA GLU A 3 -20.07 33.69 -21.42
C GLU A 3 -19.23 33.50 -22.70
N PRO A 4 -18.79 34.56 -23.39
CA PRO A 4 -18.04 34.43 -24.65
C PRO A 4 -16.80 33.52 -24.54
N ALA A 5 -16.17 33.51 -23.36
CA ALA A 5 -15.05 32.61 -23.05
C ALA A 5 -15.47 31.13 -23.06
N PHE A 6 -16.63 30.81 -22.49
CA PHE A 6 -17.17 29.45 -22.46
C PHE A 6 -17.42 28.91 -23.87
N VAL A 7 -18.03 29.71 -24.74
CA VAL A 7 -18.32 29.31 -26.13
C VAL A 7 -17.03 29.02 -26.89
N LYS A 8 -15.99 29.85 -26.68
CA LYS A 8 -14.69 29.66 -27.30
C LYS A 8 -13.99 28.38 -26.80
N ILE A 9 -13.94 28.17 -25.48
CA ILE A 9 -13.36 26.96 -24.89
C ILE A 9 -14.09 25.71 -25.39
N HIS A 10 -15.43 25.71 -25.37
CA HIS A 10 -16.22 24.57 -25.83
C HIS A 10 -15.98 24.24 -27.32
N ALA A 11 -15.73 25.25 -28.16
CA ALA A 11 -15.40 25.03 -29.56
C ALA A 11 -14.01 24.40 -29.76
N GLU A 12 -13.06 24.67 -28.86
CA GLU A 12 -11.67 24.19 -28.96
C GLU A 12 -11.44 22.83 -28.29
N ILE A 13 -12.27 22.44 -27.30
CA ILE A 13 -12.13 21.18 -26.55
C ILE A 13 -11.98 19.94 -27.44
N PRO A 14 -12.80 19.71 -28.48
CA PRO A 14 -12.69 18.50 -29.31
C PRO A 14 -11.31 18.38 -29.97
N ASP A 15 -10.78 19.48 -30.51
CA ASP A 15 -9.47 19.51 -31.18
C ASP A 15 -8.33 19.32 -30.16
N VAL A 16 -8.46 19.91 -28.97
CA VAL A 16 -7.49 19.73 -27.87
C VAL A 16 -7.47 18.27 -27.42
N LEU A 17 -8.63 17.67 -27.15
CA LEU A 17 -8.71 16.28 -26.72
C LEU A 17 -8.21 15.32 -27.82
N ALA A 18 -8.59 15.52 -29.08
CA ALA A 18 -8.10 14.70 -30.18
C ALA A 18 -6.56 14.74 -30.31
N LYS A 19 -5.95 15.88 -29.98
CA LYS A 19 -4.50 16.08 -30.10
C LYS A 19 -3.71 15.59 -28.88
N PHE A 20 -4.23 15.82 -27.67
CA PHE A 20 -3.47 15.65 -26.43
C PHE A 20 -3.97 14.51 -25.55
N ALA A 21 -5.19 14.00 -25.75
CA ALA A 21 -5.69 12.89 -24.97
C ALA A 21 -5.11 11.56 -25.46
N HIS A 22 -4.50 10.82 -24.55
CA HIS A 22 -3.88 9.54 -24.83
C HIS A 22 -4.25 8.53 -23.76
N PRO A 23 -4.72 7.31 -24.12
CA PRO A 23 -4.95 6.26 -23.15
C PRO A 23 -3.66 5.92 -22.41
N VAL A 24 -3.73 5.92 -21.07
CA VAL A 24 -2.62 5.48 -20.21
C VAL A 24 -2.38 3.98 -20.41
N ASN A 25 -3.44 3.17 -20.35
CA ASN A 25 -3.33 1.72 -20.57
C ASN A 25 -3.68 1.33 -22.01
N LYS A 26 -2.65 1.35 -22.87
CA LYS A 26 -2.78 0.99 -24.29
C LYS A 26 -3.09 -0.48 -24.55
N LYS A 27 -2.99 -1.37 -23.55
CA LYS A 27 -3.41 -2.78 -23.68
C LYS A 27 -4.93 -2.92 -23.69
N VAL A 28 -5.63 -2.03 -22.98
CA VAL A 28 -7.11 -2.01 -22.94
C VAL A 28 -7.64 -1.19 -24.11
N PHE A 29 -7.15 0.03 -24.28
CA PHE A 29 -7.55 0.91 -25.38
C PHE A 29 -6.33 1.35 -26.17
N ALA A 30 -6.15 0.79 -27.37
CA ALA A 30 -4.98 1.06 -28.20
C ALA A 30 -4.88 2.54 -28.64
N THR A 31 -6.03 3.22 -28.82
CA THR A 31 -6.11 4.61 -29.29
C THR A 31 -7.16 5.40 -28.53
N TRP A 32 -7.03 6.73 -28.56
CA TRP A 32 -8.01 7.66 -28.01
C TRP A 32 -9.40 7.43 -28.59
N ASP A 33 -9.52 7.27 -29.91
CA ASP A 33 -10.81 7.07 -30.57
C ASP A 33 -11.54 5.83 -30.05
N LYS A 34 -10.80 4.75 -29.78
CA LYS A 34 -11.37 3.51 -29.23
C LYS A 34 -11.82 3.66 -27.79
N PHE A 35 -11.06 4.40 -26.99
CA PHE A 35 -11.48 4.77 -25.64
C PHE A 35 -12.74 5.65 -25.69
N LEU A 36 -12.76 6.68 -26.51
CA LEU A 36 -13.87 7.62 -26.63
C LEU A 36 -15.16 6.94 -27.11
N GLU A 37 -15.07 6.03 -28.09
CA GLU A 37 -16.19 5.19 -28.53
C GLU A 37 -16.80 4.41 -27.36
N SER A 38 -15.95 3.77 -26.54
CA SER A 38 -16.40 3.05 -25.35
C SER A 38 -16.99 3.99 -24.30
N PHE A 39 -16.32 5.12 -24.00
CA PHE A 39 -16.74 6.10 -23.02
C PHE A 39 -18.11 6.70 -23.35
N LEU A 40 -18.37 7.03 -24.63
CA LEU A 40 -19.66 7.55 -25.06
C LEU A 40 -20.77 6.48 -25.04
N SER A 41 -20.42 5.20 -25.20
CA SER A 41 -21.38 4.10 -25.18
C SER A 41 -21.78 3.64 -23.77
N GLN A 42 -20.85 3.67 -22.82
CA GLN A 42 -21.04 3.16 -21.45
C GLN A 42 -21.18 4.28 -20.41
N GLY A 43 -20.80 5.50 -20.76
CA GLY A 43 -20.51 6.56 -19.80
C GLY A 43 -19.13 6.38 -19.17
N GLY A 44 -18.76 7.36 -18.34
CA GLY A 44 -17.54 7.33 -17.55
C GLY A 44 -17.42 8.59 -16.70
N VAL A 45 -16.34 8.65 -15.92
CA VAL A 45 -16.07 9.75 -15.00
C VAL A 45 -14.96 10.62 -15.58
N ILE A 46 -15.13 11.94 -15.47
CA ILE A 46 -14.07 12.93 -15.73
C ILE A 46 -13.82 13.63 -14.41
N GLU A 47 -12.59 13.55 -13.93
CA GLU A 47 -12.17 14.12 -12.65
C GLU A 47 -10.99 15.08 -12.85
N ALA A 48 -10.81 15.96 -11.87
CA ALA A 48 -9.64 16.83 -11.84
C ALA A 48 -8.42 16.03 -11.39
N CYS A 49 -7.29 16.21 -12.07
CA CYS A 49 -6.02 15.69 -11.60
C CYS A 49 -5.48 16.63 -10.49
N PRO A 50 -4.92 16.10 -9.39
CA PRO A 50 -4.25 16.93 -8.40
C PRO A 50 -3.18 17.84 -9.02
N PRO A 51 -3.14 19.13 -8.68
CA PRO A 51 -2.16 20.08 -9.21
C PRO A 51 -0.78 19.95 -8.53
N SER A 52 -0.28 18.73 -8.39
CA SER A 52 1.00 18.42 -7.73
C SER A 52 1.70 17.27 -8.46
N ASP A 53 3.02 17.33 -8.54
CA ASP A 53 3.85 16.22 -9.03
C ASP A 53 4.08 15.15 -7.94
N SER A 54 3.90 15.53 -6.67
CA SER A 54 3.96 14.63 -5.52
C SER A 54 2.55 14.31 -5.06
N ILE A 55 2.09 13.10 -5.40
CA ILE A 55 0.77 12.57 -5.08
C ILE A 55 0.97 11.21 -4.44
N THR A 56 0.38 11.00 -3.27
CA THR A 56 0.28 9.68 -2.65
C THR A 56 -1.17 9.25 -2.61
N ALA A 57 -1.44 8.03 -3.07
CA ALA A 57 -2.77 7.43 -2.98
C ALA A 57 -2.87 6.55 -1.73
N LEU A 58 -4.07 6.41 -1.18
CA LEU A 58 -4.35 5.61 -0.01
C LEU A 58 -5.58 4.74 -0.25
N THR A 59 -5.63 3.58 0.38
CA THR A 59 -6.83 2.74 0.47
C THR A 59 -7.21 2.57 1.92
N VAL A 60 -8.47 2.85 2.25
CA VAL A 60 -9.03 2.65 3.58
C VAL A 60 -10.20 1.68 3.50
N ASN A 61 -10.11 0.58 4.26
CA ASN A 61 -11.18 -0.39 4.39
C ASN A 61 -12.07 -0.06 5.57
N MET A 62 -13.38 -0.10 5.31
CA MET A 62 -14.44 0.22 6.23
C MET A 62 -15.42 -0.95 6.34
N LEU A 63 -16.13 -1.03 7.45
CA LEU A 63 -17.21 -1.99 7.69
C LEU A 63 -18.41 -1.25 8.25
N ILE A 64 -19.59 -1.47 7.66
CA ILE A 64 -20.89 -1.13 8.25
C ILE A 64 -21.56 -2.44 8.64
N GLU A 65 -21.71 -2.66 9.94
CA GLU A 65 -22.36 -3.84 10.50
C GLU A 65 -23.90 -3.76 10.36
N PRO A 66 -24.61 -4.90 10.47
CA PRO A 66 -26.07 -4.93 10.34
C PRO A 66 -26.84 -4.07 11.34
N ASP A 67 -26.25 -3.78 12.50
CA ASP A 67 -26.80 -2.87 13.51
C ASP A 67 -26.53 -1.39 13.21
N GLY A 68 -25.79 -1.11 12.12
CA GLY A 68 -25.39 0.20 11.69
C GLY A 68 -24.15 0.75 12.41
N HIS A 69 -23.44 -0.06 13.20
CA HIS A 69 -22.12 0.29 13.70
C HIS A 69 -21.13 0.39 12.53
N THR A 70 -20.33 1.45 12.52
CA THR A 70 -19.33 1.71 11.47
C THR A 70 -17.96 1.65 12.11
N SER A 71 -17.02 0.96 11.46
CA SER A 71 -15.62 0.93 11.89
C SER A 71 -14.68 1.03 10.69
N MET A 72 -13.58 1.75 10.87
CA MET A 72 -12.41 1.60 10.01
C MET A 72 -11.67 0.32 10.40
N VAL A 73 -11.31 -0.47 9.39
CA VAL A 73 -10.70 -1.80 9.60
C VAL A 73 -9.24 -1.81 9.18
N SER A 74 -8.88 -1.04 8.14
CA SER A 74 -7.48 -0.84 7.77
C SER A 74 -7.25 0.43 6.97
N CYS A 75 -6.02 0.92 7.01
CA CYS A 75 -5.56 2.07 6.25
C CYS A 75 -4.15 1.77 5.71
N GLY A 76 -3.93 1.96 4.41
CA GLY A 76 -2.62 1.76 3.79
C GLY A 76 -2.34 2.73 2.65
N ASP A 77 -1.05 3.05 2.48
CA ASP A 77 -0.58 3.84 1.33
C ASP A 77 -0.47 2.92 0.11
N GLN A 78 -1.01 3.37 -1.02
CA GLN A 78 -0.93 2.66 -2.29
C GLN A 78 0.44 2.84 -2.93
N ILE A 79 1.04 1.72 -3.32
CA ILE A 79 2.30 1.68 -4.04
C ILE A 79 2.01 1.41 -5.51
N HIS A 80 2.39 2.38 -6.34
CA HIS A 80 2.12 2.40 -7.76
C HIS A 80 3.32 1.89 -8.56
N ALA A 81 3.04 1.28 -9.72
CA ALA A 81 4.08 0.82 -10.64
C ALA A 81 3.77 1.05 -12.10
N GLY A 82 4.78 1.54 -12.83
CA GLY A 82 4.73 1.79 -14.26
C GLY A 82 3.82 2.96 -14.69
N THR A 83 2.71 3.21 -13.98
CA THR A 83 1.87 4.40 -14.16
C THR A 83 1.37 4.93 -12.80
N PRO A 84 1.05 6.23 -12.68
CA PRO A 84 0.47 6.82 -11.47
C PRO A 84 -0.90 6.25 -11.06
N TYR A 85 -1.52 5.43 -11.92
CA TYR A 85 -2.88 4.93 -11.74
C TYR A 85 -2.93 3.40 -11.60
N ALA A 86 -1.78 2.73 -11.61
CA ALA A 86 -1.66 1.29 -11.48
C ALA A 86 -1.04 0.90 -10.12
N CYS A 87 -1.88 0.83 -9.08
CA CYS A 87 -1.48 0.30 -7.79
C CYS A 87 -1.18 -1.20 -7.88
N TRP A 88 -0.01 -1.63 -7.40
CA TRP A 88 0.34 -3.04 -7.30
C TRP A 88 0.31 -3.56 -5.87
N GLY A 89 0.48 -2.71 -4.86
CA GLY A 89 0.54 -3.14 -3.46
C GLY A 89 0.24 -2.01 -2.48
N LEU A 90 0.17 -2.35 -1.20
CA LEU A 90 -0.06 -1.42 -0.10
C LEU A 90 1.05 -1.53 0.94
N SER A 91 1.45 -0.40 1.53
CA SER A 91 2.09 -0.38 2.85
C SER A 91 1.07 -0.10 3.94
N VAL A 92 1.09 -0.88 5.01
CA VAL A 92 0.17 -0.78 6.14
C VAL A 92 0.96 -0.71 7.45
N PRO A 93 0.61 0.18 8.38
CA PRO A 93 -0.40 1.24 8.26
C PRO A 93 0.03 2.34 7.27
N GLN A 94 -0.93 3.20 6.88
CA GLN A 94 -0.64 4.42 6.14
C GLN A 94 0.19 5.40 6.99
N SER A 95 1.07 6.15 6.36
CA SER A 95 1.94 7.15 7.00
C SER A 95 1.90 8.52 6.29
N SER A 96 1.06 8.66 5.26
CA SER A 96 1.05 9.85 4.41
C SER A 96 0.11 10.95 4.86
N VAL A 97 -0.92 10.62 5.65
CA VAL A 97 -1.99 11.56 6.04
C VAL A 97 -2.16 11.56 7.56
N ASP A 98 -2.48 12.72 8.12
CA ASP A 98 -2.86 12.81 9.53
C ASP A 98 -4.04 11.86 9.85
N PRO A 99 -3.90 10.94 10.85
CA PRO A 99 -4.93 9.97 11.17
C PRO A 99 -6.29 10.58 11.49
N SER A 100 -6.32 11.76 12.13
CA SER A 100 -7.57 12.43 12.51
C SER A 100 -8.32 12.99 11.29
N GLN A 101 -7.57 13.57 10.33
CA GLN A 101 -8.11 14.05 9.06
C GLN A 101 -8.71 12.89 8.25
N LEU A 102 -7.97 11.79 8.11
CA LEU A 102 -8.37 10.60 7.37
C LEU A 102 -9.63 9.97 7.99
N THR A 103 -9.59 9.73 9.30
CA THR A 103 -10.71 9.16 10.06
C THR A 103 -11.99 9.97 9.89
N ARG A 104 -11.90 11.30 10.03
CA ARG A 104 -13.05 12.19 9.84
C ARG A 104 -13.63 12.09 8.42
N ALA A 105 -12.79 11.98 7.40
CA ALA A 105 -13.25 11.84 6.01
C ALA A 105 -13.96 10.50 5.80
N CYS A 106 -13.38 9.41 6.28
CA CYS A 106 -13.94 8.06 6.17
C CYS A 106 -15.30 7.94 6.86
N TYR A 107 -15.47 8.47 8.07
CA TYR A 107 -16.76 8.40 8.78
C TYR A 107 -17.85 9.24 8.10
N LYS A 108 -17.52 10.38 7.48
CA LYS A 108 -18.50 11.14 6.67
C LYS A 108 -19.00 10.36 5.47
N ILE A 109 -18.10 9.63 4.80
CA ILE A 109 -18.45 8.76 3.67
C ILE A 109 -19.30 7.58 4.17
N ALA A 110 -18.89 6.96 5.27
CA ALA A 110 -19.62 5.84 5.86
C ALA A 110 -21.04 6.23 6.30
N ASP A 111 -21.21 7.39 6.92
CA ASP A 111 -22.53 7.93 7.26
C ASP A 111 -23.38 8.09 5.99
N SER A 112 -22.81 8.64 4.92
CA SER A 112 -23.51 8.80 3.64
C SER A 112 -23.90 7.45 3.03
N CYS A 113 -23.02 6.45 3.10
CA CYS A 113 -23.28 5.06 2.68
C CYS A 113 -24.40 4.43 3.49
N LYS A 114 -24.37 4.58 4.81
CA LYS A 114 -25.40 4.08 5.74
C LYS A 114 -26.78 4.67 5.44
N HIS A 115 -26.88 5.98 5.20
CA HIS A 115 -28.14 6.63 4.81
C HIS A 115 -28.71 6.10 3.48
N ARG A 116 -27.86 5.51 2.62
CA ARG A 116 -28.24 4.89 1.34
C ARG A 116 -28.47 3.38 1.46
N GLY A 117 -28.39 2.81 2.66
CA GLY A 117 -28.63 1.39 2.91
C GLY A 117 -27.45 0.47 2.56
N VAL A 118 -26.24 1.00 2.42
CA VAL A 118 -25.03 0.20 2.25
C VAL A 118 -24.71 -0.54 3.54
N MET A 119 -24.38 -1.83 3.43
CA MET A 119 -24.00 -2.71 4.54
C MET A 119 -22.85 -3.62 4.09
N GLY A 120 -21.97 -3.96 5.02
CA GLY A 120 -20.82 -4.82 4.78
C GLY A 120 -19.54 -4.02 4.58
N TYR A 121 -18.55 -4.68 3.98
CA TYR A 121 -17.24 -4.10 3.72
C TYR A 121 -17.27 -3.20 2.50
N PHE A 122 -16.51 -2.11 2.58
CA PHE A 122 -16.21 -1.28 1.44
C PHE A 122 -14.83 -0.64 1.60
N ALA A 123 -14.19 -0.34 0.48
CA ALA A 123 -12.94 0.41 0.44
C ALA A 123 -13.18 1.81 -0.13
N VAL A 124 -12.48 2.79 0.42
CA VAL A 124 -12.41 4.15 -0.10
C VAL A 124 -10.98 4.42 -0.52
N ASP A 125 -10.79 4.86 -1.77
CA ASP A 125 -9.51 5.31 -2.24
C ASP A 125 -9.42 6.83 -2.16
N PHE A 126 -8.28 7.31 -1.67
CA PHE A 126 -7.96 8.72 -1.55
C PHE A 126 -6.68 9.05 -2.31
N VAL A 127 -6.54 10.31 -2.67
CA VAL A 127 -5.25 10.91 -3.06
C VAL A 127 -4.95 12.08 -2.14
N THR A 128 -3.70 12.19 -1.70
CA THR A 128 -3.18 13.30 -0.90
C THR A 128 -2.02 13.97 -1.62
N PHE A 129 -1.94 15.29 -1.48
CA PHE A 129 -0.90 16.12 -2.06
C PHE A 129 -0.83 17.46 -1.33
N ILE A 130 0.25 18.21 -1.55
CA ILE A 130 0.38 19.59 -1.04
C ILE A 130 -0.11 20.54 -2.13
N ASP A 131 -1.11 21.37 -1.81
CA ASP A 131 -1.61 22.36 -2.76
C ASP A 131 -0.55 23.44 -3.01
N PRO A 132 -0.18 23.73 -4.27
CA PRO A 132 0.91 24.67 -4.58
C PRO A 132 0.60 26.12 -4.21
N THR A 133 -0.68 26.46 -4.05
CA THR A 133 -1.18 27.80 -3.72
C THR A 133 -1.28 27.98 -2.21
N THR A 134 -1.98 27.07 -1.52
CA THR A 134 -2.23 27.19 -0.07
C THR A 134 -1.08 26.63 0.76
N ARG A 135 -0.27 25.73 0.20
CA ARG A 135 0.76 24.93 0.89
C ARG A 135 0.21 24.03 1.99
N GLU A 136 -1.09 23.75 1.96
CA GLU A 136 -1.74 22.82 2.90
C GLU A 136 -1.85 21.42 2.27
N GLN A 137 -1.91 20.40 3.13
CA GLN A 137 -2.16 19.04 2.69
C GLN A 137 -3.64 18.84 2.39
N GLU A 138 -3.94 18.54 1.13
CA GLU A 138 -5.27 18.25 0.64
C GLU A 138 -5.51 16.74 0.57
N LEU A 139 -6.75 16.32 0.84
CA LEU A 139 -7.17 14.92 0.81
C LEU A 139 -8.44 14.77 -0.02
N TRP A 140 -8.34 14.13 -1.19
CA TRP A 140 -9.45 13.94 -2.12
C TRP A 140 -9.88 12.48 -2.14
N ALA A 141 -11.18 12.21 -2.00
CA ALA A 141 -11.74 10.88 -2.23
C ALA A 141 -11.97 10.68 -3.74
N VAL A 142 -11.43 9.59 -4.29
CA VAL A 142 -11.43 9.34 -5.74
C VAL A 142 -12.25 8.12 -6.13
N ASP A 143 -12.32 7.09 -5.29
CA ASP A 143 -13.07 5.87 -5.59
C ASP A 143 -13.74 5.26 -4.36
N LEU A 144 -14.81 4.50 -4.59
CA LEU A 144 -15.60 3.80 -3.58
C LEU A 144 -15.98 2.40 -4.07
N ASN A 145 -15.40 1.39 -3.43
CA ASN A 145 -15.56 -0.01 -3.80
C ASN A 145 -16.41 -0.75 -2.76
N LEU A 146 -17.67 -1.05 -3.11
CA LEU A 146 -18.67 -1.64 -2.19
C LEU A 146 -18.60 -3.17 -2.13
N TRP A 147 -17.43 -3.72 -1.84
CA TRP A 147 -17.24 -5.16 -1.63
C TRP A 147 -16.06 -5.46 -0.71
N TYR A 148 -15.98 -6.73 -0.29
CA TYR A 148 -14.80 -7.27 0.38
C TYR A 148 -13.70 -7.51 -0.64
N ASP A 149 -12.64 -6.69 -0.61
CA ASP A 149 -11.58 -6.72 -1.60
C ASP A 149 -10.33 -7.48 -1.11
N ASP A 150 -9.33 -7.56 -1.98
CA ASP A 150 -8.07 -8.21 -1.70
C ASP A 150 -7.27 -7.51 -0.58
N SER A 151 -7.36 -6.18 -0.47
CA SER A 151 -6.66 -5.44 0.58
C SER A 151 -7.20 -5.79 1.97
N MET A 152 -8.52 -5.95 2.08
CA MET A 152 -9.17 -6.45 3.29
C MET A 152 -8.75 -7.89 3.59
N ALA A 153 -8.72 -8.78 2.58
CA ALA A 153 -8.26 -10.16 2.75
C ALA A 153 -6.81 -10.25 3.28
N MET A 154 -5.90 -9.47 2.69
CA MET A 154 -4.50 -9.43 3.08
C MET A 154 -4.30 -8.82 4.47
N THR A 155 -5.10 -7.80 4.83
CA THR A 155 -5.11 -7.25 6.19
C THR A 155 -5.56 -8.28 7.20
N GLN A 156 -6.64 -9.03 6.95
CA GLN A 156 -7.09 -10.08 7.86
C GLN A 156 -6.03 -11.18 8.03
N LEU A 157 -5.36 -11.57 6.94
CA LEU A 157 -4.23 -12.50 7.02
C LEU A 157 -3.10 -11.93 7.87
N MET A 158 -2.72 -10.67 7.68
CA MET A 158 -1.69 -9.97 8.46
C MET A 158 -2.03 -9.98 9.95
N LEU A 159 -3.25 -9.60 10.32
CA LEU A 159 -3.70 -9.60 11.72
C LEU A 159 -3.72 -11.02 12.30
N TYR A 160 -4.20 -12.00 11.53
CA TYR A 160 -4.28 -13.40 11.95
C TYR A 160 -2.90 -14.00 12.25
N VAL A 161 -1.92 -13.86 11.34
CA VAL A 161 -0.61 -14.51 11.50
C VAL A 161 0.27 -13.84 12.55
N THR A 162 -0.02 -12.59 12.86
CA THR A 162 0.71 -11.81 13.85
C THR A 162 0.01 -11.76 15.20
N ASP A 163 -1.27 -12.13 15.28
CA ASP A 163 -2.10 -11.89 16.47
C ASP A 163 -1.91 -10.43 16.95
N GLY A 164 -1.93 -9.53 15.96
CA GLY A 164 -1.69 -8.10 16.12
C GLY A 164 -2.99 -7.31 16.05
N THR A 165 -2.91 -6.05 16.45
CA THR A 165 -4.03 -5.10 16.40
C THR A 165 -3.63 -3.89 15.58
N LEU A 166 -4.48 -3.49 14.64
CA LEU A 166 -4.32 -2.25 13.91
C LEU A 166 -5.14 -1.17 14.62
N ASP A 167 -4.45 -0.25 15.29
CA ASP A 167 -5.07 0.93 15.85
C ASP A 167 -5.23 1.95 14.73
N VAL A 168 -6.46 2.12 14.27
CA VAL A 168 -6.82 3.00 13.16
C VAL A 168 -6.84 4.48 13.56
N ASP A 169 -7.03 4.78 14.85
CA ASP A 169 -7.08 6.16 15.34
C ASP A 169 -5.66 6.78 15.38
N SER A 170 -4.66 5.96 15.69
CA SER A 170 -3.25 6.35 15.67
C SER A 170 -2.49 5.88 14.43
N CYS A 171 -3.14 5.13 13.53
CA CYS A 171 -2.53 4.43 12.40
C CYS A 171 -1.28 3.62 12.81
N LEU A 172 -1.38 2.84 13.89
CA LEU A 172 -0.30 2.00 14.40
C LEU A 172 -0.67 0.52 14.30
N PHE A 173 0.19 -0.26 13.65
CA PHE A 173 0.09 -1.72 13.66
C PHE A 173 0.92 -2.28 14.81
N ASN A 174 0.24 -2.77 15.84
CA ASN A 174 0.84 -3.16 17.10
C ASN A 174 0.81 -4.67 17.27
N ILE A 175 1.95 -5.25 17.63
CA ILE A 175 2.10 -6.68 17.89
C ILE A 175 2.66 -6.88 19.29
N ARG A 176 2.14 -7.90 19.98
CA ARG A 176 2.74 -8.43 21.20
C ARG A 176 3.71 -9.55 20.83
N PRO A 177 5.03 -9.36 21.00
CA PRO A 177 5.98 -10.43 20.75
C PRO A 177 5.80 -11.54 21.79
N PRO A 178 6.06 -12.82 21.45
CA PRO A 178 5.91 -13.90 22.40
C PRO A 178 6.93 -13.79 23.54
N LYS A 179 6.54 -14.26 24.72
CA LYS A 179 7.40 -14.26 25.90
C LYS A 179 8.68 -15.05 25.58
N LYS A 180 9.84 -14.39 25.67
CA LYS A 180 11.15 -15.07 25.55
C LYS A 180 11.24 -16.13 26.65
N GLU A 181 11.29 -17.42 26.27
CA GLU A 181 11.55 -18.49 27.22
C GLU A 181 12.92 -18.27 27.86
N LYS A 182 12.95 -17.94 29.16
CA LYS A 182 14.19 -17.97 29.93
C LYS A 182 14.69 -19.42 29.92
N LYS A 183 15.84 -19.69 29.28
CA LYS A 183 16.57 -20.95 29.48
C LYS A 183 16.78 -21.11 31.00
N LYS A 184 16.01 -22.00 31.63
CA LYS A 184 16.16 -22.32 33.05
C LYS A 184 17.52 -22.97 33.25
N ASN A 185 18.54 -22.18 33.56
CA ASN A 185 19.73 -22.70 34.21
C ASN A 185 19.27 -23.21 35.58
N LEU A 186 19.27 -24.54 35.75
CA LEU A 186 18.82 -25.29 36.94
C LEU A 186 19.68 -25.04 38.21
N ARG A 187 20.27 -23.86 38.39
CA ARG A 187 21.06 -23.53 39.59
C ARG A 187 20.58 -22.21 40.19
N ARG A 188 19.85 -22.36 41.31
CA ARG A 188 19.36 -21.36 42.26
C ARG A 188 18.31 -20.37 41.73
N VAL A 189 17.04 -20.68 41.95
CA VAL A 189 15.96 -19.69 41.95
C VAL A 189 15.56 -19.44 43.41
N ARG A 190 15.74 -18.19 43.87
CA ARG A 190 15.16 -17.68 45.12
C ARG A 190 13.68 -17.37 44.86
N TYR A 191 12.88 -17.48 45.92
CA TYR A 191 11.45 -17.20 46.03
C TYR A 191 11.10 -15.71 45.83
N GLU A 192 11.51 -15.11 44.72
CA GLU A 192 11.09 -13.78 44.24
C GLU A 192 10.78 -13.90 42.74
N ASP A 193 9.89 -14.84 42.40
CA ASP A 193 9.26 -14.91 41.08
C ASP A 193 8.23 -13.78 40.99
N LEU A 194 8.73 -12.57 40.74
CA LEU A 194 7.92 -11.46 40.24
C LEU A 194 7.31 -11.90 38.91
N ASP A 195 5.99 -11.71 38.78
CA ASP A 195 5.23 -11.99 37.56
C ASP A 195 6.03 -11.59 36.32
N PRO A 196 6.18 -12.45 35.31
CA PRO A 196 6.92 -12.10 34.11
C PRO A 196 6.19 -10.96 33.40
N GLU A 197 6.75 -9.75 33.56
CA GLU A 197 6.36 -8.50 32.91
C GLU A 197 6.05 -8.80 31.44
N GLU A 198 4.84 -8.44 31.00
CA GLU A 198 4.44 -8.68 29.62
C GLU A 198 5.42 -7.95 28.69
N PRO A 199 5.89 -8.61 27.63
CA PRO A 199 6.81 -7.98 26.71
C PRO A 199 6.14 -6.74 26.08
N PRO A 200 6.90 -5.65 25.85
CA PRO A 200 6.34 -4.39 25.37
C PRO A 200 5.68 -4.59 24.00
N VAL A 201 4.57 -3.89 23.79
CA VAL A 201 3.92 -3.79 22.48
C VAL A 201 4.90 -3.13 21.52
N THR A 202 5.12 -3.75 20.37
CA THR A 202 6.00 -3.23 19.33
C THR A 202 5.19 -2.88 18.09
N THR A 203 5.49 -1.71 17.51
CA THR A 203 4.94 -1.30 16.22
C THR A 203 5.64 -2.04 15.08
N ARG A 204 4.89 -2.36 14.05
CA ARG A 204 5.33 -3.11 12.87
C ARG A 204 4.75 -2.45 11.62
N TYR A 205 5.33 -2.78 10.48
CA TYR A 205 4.88 -2.37 9.17
C TYR A 205 4.72 -3.61 8.30
N ALA A 206 3.79 -3.54 7.37
CA ALA A 206 3.56 -4.58 6.40
C ALA A 206 3.56 -3.99 4.99
N VAL A 207 4.10 -4.75 4.03
CA VAL A 207 3.96 -4.49 2.60
C VAL A 207 3.27 -5.69 1.99
N MET A 208 2.15 -5.46 1.32
CA MET A 208 1.27 -6.51 0.82
C MET A 208 0.84 -6.30 -0.62
N SER A 209 0.70 -7.37 -1.37
CA SER A 209 0.19 -7.35 -2.75
C SER A 209 -0.47 -8.67 -3.11
N THR A 210 -1.53 -8.61 -3.92
CA THR A 210 -2.13 -9.76 -4.64
C THR A 210 -1.93 -9.68 -6.15
N ARG A 211 -1.24 -8.64 -6.63
CA ARG A 211 -1.12 -8.30 -8.06
C ARG A 211 0.26 -8.65 -8.63
N LEU A 212 1.01 -9.53 -7.97
CA LEU A 212 2.33 -9.98 -8.43
C LEU A 212 2.16 -11.08 -9.48
N MET A 213 2.71 -10.87 -10.67
CA MET A 213 2.56 -11.80 -11.79
C MET A 213 3.92 -12.19 -12.38
N HIS A 214 4.08 -13.49 -12.64
CA HIS A 214 5.20 -14.04 -13.37
C HIS A 214 4.79 -15.30 -14.12
N THR A 215 4.93 -15.33 -15.46
CA THR A 215 4.43 -16.45 -16.29
C THR A 215 5.07 -17.79 -15.94
N ASN A 216 6.35 -17.79 -15.54
CA ASN A 216 7.04 -19.02 -15.16
C ASN A 216 6.49 -19.68 -13.88
N LEU A 217 5.69 -18.99 -13.05
CA LEU A 217 5.05 -19.61 -11.89
C LEU A 217 4.11 -20.75 -12.31
N ALA A 218 3.54 -20.70 -13.51
CA ALA A 218 2.68 -21.74 -14.05
C ALA A 218 3.34 -23.12 -14.12
N VAL A 219 4.67 -23.15 -14.35
CA VAL A 219 5.46 -24.38 -14.51
C VAL A 219 6.21 -24.78 -13.24
N VAL A 220 6.18 -23.96 -12.19
CA VAL A 220 6.85 -24.24 -10.92
C VAL A 220 5.87 -24.92 -9.95
N HIS A 221 6.24 -26.11 -9.46
CA HIS A 221 5.49 -26.76 -8.40
C HIS A 221 5.69 -26.03 -7.07
N TYR A 222 4.63 -25.87 -6.27
CA TYR A 222 4.70 -25.15 -5.00
C TYR A 222 5.71 -25.75 -4.01
N SER A 223 5.89 -27.08 -4.01
CA SER A 223 6.91 -27.73 -3.18
C SER A 223 8.32 -27.23 -3.50
N VAL A 224 8.64 -27.07 -4.79
CA VAL A 224 9.93 -26.57 -5.28
C VAL A 224 10.06 -25.08 -4.97
N PHE A 225 8.99 -24.31 -5.24
CA PHE A 225 8.94 -22.88 -4.93
C PHE A 225 9.27 -22.59 -3.46
N PHE A 226 8.61 -23.29 -2.52
CA PHE A 226 8.86 -23.08 -1.08
C PHE A 226 10.19 -23.69 -0.60
N GLN A 227 10.72 -24.72 -1.25
CA GLN A 227 12.09 -25.19 -0.98
C GLN A 227 13.11 -24.12 -1.35
N MET A 228 12.96 -23.49 -2.52
CA MET A 228 13.80 -22.38 -2.96
C MET A 228 13.68 -21.18 -2.02
N CYS A 229 12.47 -20.75 -1.66
CA CYS A 229 12.26 -19.64 -0.74
C CYS A 229 12.98 -19.89 0.60
N ARG A 230 12.82 -21.10 1.17
CA ARG A 230 13.50 -21.47 2.42
C ARG A 230 15.02 -21.48 2.31
N ALA A 231 15.57 -21.95 1.19
CA ALA A 231 17.02 -21.96 0.95
C ALA A 231 17.62 -20.55 0.95
N HIS A 232 16.84 -19.56 0.52
CA HIS A 232 17.21 -18.14 0.50
C HIS A 232 16.76 -17.36 1.74
N GLY A 233 16.28 -18.04 2.78
CA GLY A 233 15.80 -17.39 4.01
C GLY A 233 14.50 -16.57 3.83
N ILE A 234 13.77 -16.81 2.74
CA ILE A 234 12.46 -16.20 2.49
C ILE A 234 11.40 -17.05 3.19
N GLY A 235 10.85 -16.50 4.25
CA GLY A 235 9.79 -17.12 5.02
C GLY A 235 9.36 -16.25 6.19
N TYR A 236 8.38 -16.74 6.92
CA TYR A 236 7.83 -16.07 8.09
C TYR A 236 8.28 -16.78 9.37
N ASP A 237 8.81 -16.01 10.32
CA ASP A 237 9.15 -16.49 11.64
C ASP A 237 7.93 -16.34 12.56
N ILE A 238 7.34 -17.48 12.93
CA ILE A 238 6.17 -17.54 13.80
C ILE A 238 6.47 -17.00 15.21
N LYS A 239 7.72 -17.13 15.68
CA LYS A 239 8.12 -16.62 17.00
C LYS A 239 8.30 -15.12 16.94
N GLU A 240 9.07 -14.62 15.99
CA GLU A 240 9.31 -13.17 15.91
C GLU A 240 8.15 -12.40 15.25
N LYS A 241 7.16 -13.13 14.72
CA LYS A 241 5.98 -12.59 14.02
C LYS A 241 6.34 -11.63 12.90
N GLN A 242 7.41 -11.96 12.15
CA GLN A 242 7.98 -11.13 11.09
C GLN A 242 8.47 -11.98 9.93
N GLY A 243 8.73 -11.35 8.79
CA GLY A 243 9.17 -12.00 7.57
C GLY A 243 8.05 -12.08 6.52
N THR A 244 8.16 -13.02 5.60
CA THR A 244 7.35 -13.06 4.38
C THR A 244 6.43 -14.27 4.31
N LEU A 245 5.16 -14.01 4.03
CA LEU A 245 4.14 -14.99 3.67
C LEU A 245 3.74 -14.85 2.20
N PHE A 246 3.20 -15.93 1.65
CA PHE A 246 2.68 -15.96 0.30
C PHE A 246 1.22 -16.41 0.31
N THR A 247 0.39 -15.73 -0.46
CA THR A 247 -0.97 -16.18 -0.80
C THR A 247 -0.94 -16.80 -2.18
N LEU A 248 -1.23 -18.09 -2.26
CA LEU A 248 -1.27 -18.81 -3.52
C LEU A 248 -2.65 -18.58 -4.14
N ILE A 249 -2.68 -17.68 -5.12
CA ILE A 249 -3.92 -17.31 -5.82
C ILE A 249 -4.15 -18.36 -6.90
N ASP A 250 -5.21 -19.15 -6.75
CA ASP A 250 -5.62 -20.14 -7.73
C ASP A 250 -6.25 -19.44 -8.94
N SER A 251 -5.38 -18.89 -9.78
CA SER A 251 -5.72 -18.30 -11.07
C SER A 251 -5.69 -19.38 -12.15
N PHE A 252 -6.51 -19.23 -13.19
CA PHE A 252 -6.58 -20.20 -14.29
C PHE A 252 -5.21 -20.55 -14.89
N LYS A 253 -4.28 -19.60 -14.93
CA LYS A 253 -2.92 -19.80 -15.44
C LYS A 253 -1.88 -20.10 -14.37
N ARG A 254 -2.19 -19.92 -13.08
CA ARG A 254 -1.24 -20.02 -11.96
C ARG A 254 0.01 -19.13 -12.12
N GLU A 255 -0.18 -17.95 -12.72
CA GLU A 255 0.88 -16.97 -12.99
C GLU A 255 0.90 -15.84 -11.96
N VAL A 256 -0.07 -15.82 -11.03
CA VAL A 256 -0.25 -14.75 -10.04
C VAL A 256 0.00 -15.31 -8.64
N MET A 257 0.61 -14.49 -7.81
CA MET A 257 0.83 -14.77 -6.39
C MET A 257 0.57 -13.51 -5.58
N GLY A 258 0.18 -13.67 -4.32
CA GLY A 258 0.29 -12.60 -3.36
C GLY A 258 1.46 -12.80 -2.41
N MET A 259 1.95 -11.70 -1.89
CA MET A 259 3.06 -11.65 -0.95
C MET A 259 2.75 -10.63 0.15
N LEU A 260 3.05 -11.00 1.38
CA LEU A 260 2.93 -10.16 2.58
C LEU A 260 4.27 -10.21 3.30
N THR A 261 4.94 -9.07 3.44
CA THR A 261 6.19 -8.95 4.21
C THR A 261 5.95 -8.06 5.40
N ILE A 262 6.30 -8.52 6.60
CA ILE A 262 6.12 -7.81 7.87
C ILE A 262 7.50 -7.56 8.49
N GLY A 263 7.73 -6.35 9.00
CA GLY A 263 8.97 -5.97 9.66
C GLY A 263 8.82 -4.80 10.61
N ASP A 264 9.93 -4.40 11.23
CA ASP A 264 9.97 -3.39 12.31
C ASP A 264 9.95 -1.96 11.78
N GLN A 265 10.46 -1.76 10.57
CA GLN A 265 10.58 -0.46 9.91
C GLN A 265 10.09 -0.57 8.48
N LEU A 266 9.35 0.43 8.01
CA LEU A 266 8.81 0.46 6.65
C LEU A 266 9.92 0.35 5.57
N PRO A 267 11.03 1.11 5.62
CA PRO A 267 12.10 1.00 4.62
C PRO A 267 12.73 -0.41 4.56
N GLY A 268 12.98 -1.02 5.72
CA GLY A 268 13.52 -2.39 5.80
C GLY A 268 12.54 -3.44 5.28
N THR A 269 11.24 -3.22 5.48
CA THR A 269 10.16 -4.09 5.01
C THR A 269 10.01 -4.01 3.49
N LEU A 270 10.02 -2.80 2.93
CA LEU A 270 10.04 -2.54 1.49
C LEU A 270 11.28 -3.18 0.82
N SER A 271 12.47 -2.94 1.38
CA SER A 271 13.72 -3.53 0.88
C SER A 271 13.68 -5.05 0.90
N SER A 272 13.15 -5.66 1.97
CA SER A 272 12.98 -7.11 2.06
C SER A 272 11.97 -7.64 1.02
N PHE A 273 10.87 -6.92 0.78
CA PHE A 273 9.88 -7.25 -0.24
C PHE A 273 10.52 -7.25 -1.65
N ALA A 274 11.24 -6.19 -2.01
CA ALA A 274 11.94 -6.08 -3.29
C ALA A 274 13.02 -7.16 -3.47
N ARG A 275 13.84 -7.40 -2.43
CA ARG A 275 14.86 -8.45 -2.43
C ARG A 275 14.24 -9.82 -2.68
N ASN A 276 13.14 -10.14 -2.02
CA ASN A 276 12.46 -11.42 -2.18
C ASN A 276 11.93 -11.60 -3.62
N LEU A 277 11.34 -10.55 -4.22
CA LEU A 277 10.92 -10.61 -5.63
C LEU A 277 12.11 -10.82 -6.58
N SER A 278 13.23 -10.14 -6.33
CA SER A 278 14.43 -10.27 -7.15
C SER A 278 14.98 -11.70 -7.13
N ILE A 279 15.10 -12.29 -5.93
CA ILE A 279 15.53 -13.68 -5.76
C ILE A 279 14.56 -14.64 -6.45
N ILE A 280 13.25 -14.49 -6.21
CA ILE A 280 12.23 -15.34 -6.84
C ILE A 280 12.33 -15.25 -8.36
N HIS A 281 12.45 -14.04 -8.93
CA HIS A 281 12.58 -13.84 -10.36
C HIS A 281 13.80 -14.57 -10.92
N GLN A 282 14.96 -14.44 -10.27
CA GLN A 282 16.21 -15.09 -10.70
C GLN A 282 16.11 -16.62 -10.67
N GLU A 283 15.47 -17.19 -9.64
CA GLU A 283 15.37 -18.63 -9.45
C GLU A 283 14.36 -19.30 -10.41
N ILE A 284 13.27 -18.60 -10.74
CA ILE A 284 12.25 -19.14 -11.66
C ILE A 284 12.50 -18.76 -13.13
N SER A 285 13.55 -17.99 -13.42
CA SER A 285 13.91 -17.53 -14.76
C SER A 285 15.22 -18.15 -15.24
N ALA A 286 15.19 -18.82 -16.39
CA ALA A 286 16.39 -19.31 -17.04
C ALA A 286 16.86 -18.32 -18.13
N PRO A 287 18.13 -18.35 -18.59
CA PRO A 287 18.63 -17.47 -19.66
C PRO A 287 17.78 -17.51 -20.94
N ASN A 288 17.19 -18.66 -21.26
CA ASN A 288 16.31 -18.88 -22.40
C ASN A 288 14.81 -18.82 -22.06
N MET A 289 14.44 -18.54 -20.81
CA MET A 289 13.06 -18.52 -20.32
C MET A 289 12.89 -17.48 -19.20
N GLN A 290 12.94 -16.19 -19.58
CA GLN A 290 12.78 -15.08 -18.64
C GLN A 290 11.33 -14.89 -18.15
N GLY A 291 10.34 -15.31 -18.96
CA GLY A 291 8.94 -15.09 -18.67
C GLY A 291 8.52 -13.61 -18.77
N HIS A 292 7.21 -13.36 -18.73
CA HIS A 292 6.66 -12.01 -18.53
C HIS A 292 6.36 -11.82 -17.05
N THR A 293 6.69 -10.64 -16.51
CA THR A 293 6.49 -10.33 -15.11
C THR A 293 6.37 -8.83 -14.87
N ASN A 294 5.71 -8.44 -13.78
CA ASN A 294 5.75 -7.08 -13.25
C ASN A 294 6.75 -6.89 -12.10
N PHE A 295 7.50 -7.93 -11.70
CA PHE A 295 8.38 -7.86 -10.52
C PHE A 295 9.45 -6.79 -10.67
N LYS A 296 9.99 -6.60 -11.88
CA LYS A 296 11.03 -5.60 -12.15
C LYS A 296 10.54 -4.18 -11.90
N SER A 297 9.37 -3.82 -12.44
CA SER A 297 8.76 -2.51 -12.19
C SER A 297 8.50 -2.31 -10.70
N VAL A 298 7.93 -3.32 -10.04
CA VAL A 298 7.70 -3.28 -8.58
C VAL A 298 9.00 -3.02 -7.79
N ILE A 299 10.11 -3.67 -8.17
CA ILE A 299 11.41 -3.47 -7.53
C ILE A 299 11.93 -2.04 -7.77
N GLU A 300 11.89 -1.56 -9.02
CA GLU A 300 12.31 -0.21 -9.40
C GLU A 300 11.54 0.87 -8.62
N ASP A 301 10.23 0.70 -8.45
CA ASP A 301 9.41 1.65 -7.69
C ASP A 301 9.73 1.64 -6.19
N ILE A 302 9.94 0.45 -5.61
CA ILE A 302 10.39 0.34 -4.22
C ILE A 302 11.75 1.04 -4.04
N GLU A 303 12.69 0.83 -4.96
CA GLU A 303 14.00 1.51 -4.93
C GLU A 303 13.86 3.03 -5.04
N GLY A 304 12.92 3.52 -5.87
CA GLY A 304 12.58 4.94 -5.94
C GLY A 304 12.07 5.50 -4.62
N ILE A 305 11.13 4.81 -3.96
CA ILE A 305 10.58 5.21 -2.64
C ILE A 305 11.66 5.20 -1.56
N LEU A 306 12.53 4.20 -1.56
CA LEU A 306 13.64 4.14 -0.62
C LEU A 306 14.65 5.27 -0.85
N GLY A 307 14.91 5.60 -2.12
CA GLY A 307 15.79 6.71 -2.50
C GLY A 307 15.28 8.07 -2.00
N THR A 308 13.99 8.35 -2.19
CA THR A 308 13.38 9.60 -1.67
C THR A 308 13.33 9.64 -0.15
N THR A 309 13.09 8.50 0.50
CA THR A 309 13.08 8.43 1.97
C THR A 309 14.46 8.77 2.57
N ILE A 310 15.54 8.28 1.95
CA ILE A 310 16.91 8.58 2.39
C ILE A 310 17.23 10.07 2.18
N GLN A 311 16.88 10.63 1.03
CA GLN A 311 17.09 12.07 0.76
C GLN A 311 16.38 12.95 1.77
N ASN A 312 15.12 12.63 2.10
CA ASN A 312 14.35 13.38 3.09
C ASN A 312 14.98 13.30 4.49
N MET A 313 15.55 12.14 4.86
CA MET A 313 16.25 11.97 6.13
C MET A 313 17.52 12.84 6.19
N ASP A 314 18.32 12.83 5.12
CA ASP A 314 19.54 13.62 5.02
C ASP A 314 19.23 15.13 5.09
N GLU A 315 18.16 15.60 4.42
CA GLU A 315 17.71 17.01 4.48
C GLU A 315 17.28 17.42 5.90
N THR A 316 16.52 16.58 6.62
CA THR A 316 16.16 16.86 8.01
C THR A 316 17.36 16.92 8.96
N ASP A 317 18.37 16.09 8.73
CA ASP A 317 19.60 16.09 9.55
C ASP A 317 20.46 17.33 9.26
N GLU A 318 20.51 17.78 8.00
CA GLU A 318 21.16 19.04 7.62
C GLU A 318 20.47 20.26 8.25
N ASP A 319 19.14 20.35 8.20
CA ASP A 319 18.36 21.42 8.82
C ASP A 319 18.54 21.46 10.35
N ALA A 320 18.51 20.31 11.01
CA ALA A 320 18.75 20.21 12.45
C ALA A 320 20.18 20.62 12.86
N SER A 321 21.17 20.32 12.00
CA SER A 321 22.56 20.72 12.22
C SER A 321 22.80 22.22 11.98
N GLY A 322 22.06 22.82 11.05
CA GLY A 322 22.06 24.26 10.76
C GLY A 322 21.46 25.09 11.90
N GLU A 323 20.35 24.64 12.50
CA GLU A 323 19.74 25.30 13.66
C GLU A 323 20.63 25.21 14.92
N ALA A 324 21.27 24.06 15.16
CA ALA A 324 22.23 23.91 16.27
C ALA A 324 23.49 24.78 16.10
N GLY A 325 23.94 25.00 14.85
CA GLY A 325 25.03 25.90 14.52
C GLY A 325 24.71 27.37 14.79
N ALA A 326 23.48 27.80 14.50
CA ALA A 326 23.02 29.18 14.73
C ALA A 326 22.90 29.52 16.22
N ILE A 327 22.43 28.59 17.06
CA ILE A 327 22.29 28.80 18.51
C ILE A 327 23.67 28.91 19.21
N SER A 328 24.73 28.34 18.62
CA SER A 328 26.10 28.39 19.16
C SER A 328 26.87 29.68 18.85
N GLN A 329 26.40 30.52 17.92
CA GLN A 329 27.06 31.78 17.54
C GLN A 329 26.54 33.00 18.30
N ASP A 330 25.45 32.85 19.05
CA ASP A 330 24.83 33.90 19.89
C ASP A 330 25.06 33.71 21.40
N ALA A 331 26.07 32.92 21.80
CA ALA A 331 26.51 32.74 23.19
C ALA A 331 27.96 33.20 23.44
#